data_AF-A0A419X5E1-F1
#
_entry.id   AF-A0A419X5E1-F1
#
_cell.length_a   1.000
_cell.length_b   1.000
_cell.length_c   1.000
_cell.angle_alpha   90.00
_cell.angle_beta   90.00
_cell.angle_gamma   90.00
#
_symmetry.space_group_name_H-M   'P 1'
#
loop_
_entity.id
_entity.type
_entity.pdbx_description
1 polymer ?
#
loop_
_entity_poly.entity_id
_entity_poly.type
_entity_poly.pdbx_seq_one_letter_code
_entity_poly.pdbx_strand_id
1 'polypeptide(L)'
;MTLTEPPPTAAPTTLIRPQPGRVSVPDTFVSGAPQSASDAPWAVSETPASPKRNLLMGTLSVLAAGGGGLVGAIGFAMSYDTLRHVAQRDWGFSEGLAHWFPVGVDASIVAFLALDLYMIRKGTPWSALRLAAHVMTAATIWFNAAAEGSILDNPVRAVAHGVMPALFVVGVEAARRLVIRKAKLEAGTASDGIPPQRWVLSPLKSGRMFRRMRLYDVRSYPEMVRRDQELIAYELWLKRKYGGDLGAAKEDELLPMKMAPYGYTVAQALAMPADQERAAEERAEEAERRHREADTRRRIAEKRAAAEALRAEGDLEKVKAEVEGETGQARAHAKAQVTAAERAAQAEEAALETALVAEARARTAAAERQEALEREDAAAADLRAAELAGRAAEERRKAEEADRIAAAEDQAVETATVAAARQSAAEADRLAAENEVAAAEARRAAAEIRRLAAQEVEERESLLASAELAKVAAAEAQRVAAETRLAAAEIERRAVEAEDRAKLTPRQRAVRKVARMVLVHAGGDPDALPLAAIQREMEVSSPATASEYRQEAAQLLAEGYQP
;
A
#
# COMPACT_ATOMS: atom_id res chain seq x y z
N MET A 1 67.32 -37.82 -69.20
CA MET A 1 67.19 -36.89 -68.06
C MET A 1 65.72 -36.86 -67.64
N THR A 2 65.09 -37.82 -66.95
CA THR A 2 65.49 -38.98 -66.11
C THR A 2 66.19 -38.66 -64.79
N LEU A 3 65.80 -39.42 -63.74
CA LEU A 3 66.18 -39.35 -62.31
C LEU A 3 65.50 -38.21 -61.53
N THR A 4 64.90 -38.37 -60.34
CA THR A 4 64.51 -39.55 -59.49
C THR A 4 63.47 -38.99 -58.49
N GLU A 5 62.21 -39.45 -58.38
CA GLU A 5 61.63 -40.70 -57.81
C GLU A 5 61.36 -40.74 -56.27
N PRO A 6 60.28 -41.43 -55.82
CA PRO A 6 59.79 -41.55 -54.42
C PRO A 6 60.42 -42.82 -53.71
N PRO A 7 59.91 -43.46 -52.62
CA PRO A 7 58.69 -43.27 -51.78
C PRO A 7 59.07 -43.21 -50.26
N PRO A 8 58.49 -43.87 -49.20
CA PRO A 8 57.43 -44.90 -49.03
C PRO A 8 56.22 -44.45 -48.14
N THR A 9 55.58 -45.38 -47.42
CA THR A 9 54.29 -45.27 -46.69
C THR A 9 54.35 -45.97 -45.31
N ALA A 10 53.44 -45.60 -44.38
CA ALA A 10 52.66 -46.48 -43.45
C ALA A 10 52.77 -46.28 -41.91
N ALA A 11 51.63 -45.87 -41.31
CA ALA A 11 50.99 -46.35 -40.05
C ALA A 11 51.79 -46.45 -38.71
N PRO A 12 51.15 -46.75 -37.55
CA PRO A 12 49.77 -46.50 -37.10
C PRO A 12 49.70 -45.61 -35.83
N THR A 13 48.50 -45.27 -35.38
CA THR A 13 48.26 -44.84 -33.98
C THR A 13 48.33 -46.05 -33.04
N THR A 14 48.93 -45.91 -31.84
CA THR A 14 48.40 -46.36 -30.51
C THR A 14 49.52 -46.64 -29.46
N LEU A 15 49.36 -46.07 -28.24
CA LEU A 15 50.02 -46.40 -26.96
C LEU A 15 51.55 -46.33 -26.81
N ILE A 16 52.02 -45.75 -25.69
CA ILE A 16 52.69 -46.48 -24.59
C ILE A 16 52.73 -45.61 -23.30
N ARG A 17 52.83 -46.25 -22.13
CA ARG A 17 52.69 -45.67 -20.79
C ARG A 17 53.91 -46.01 -19.92
N PRO A 18 54.60 -45.04 -19.29
CA PRO A 18 55.59 -45.30 -18.23
C PRO A 18 54.94 -45.77 -16.91
N GLN A 19 55.66 -46.56 -16.11
CA GLN A 19 55.17 -47.24 -14.90
C GLN A 19 55.70 -46.64 -13.56
N PRO A 20 55.18 -47.07 -12.39
CA PRO A 20 55.31 -46.33 -11.11
C PRO A 20 56.24 -46.96 -10.05
N GLY A 21 56.53 -46.20 -8.99
CA GLY A 21 57.11 -46.67 -7.71
C GLY A 21 58.25 -45.78 -7.17
N ARG A 22 58.53 -45.69 -5.86
CA ARG A 22 57.84 -46.22 -4.67
C ARG A 22 58.17 -45.39 -3.41
N VAL A 23 57.13 -45.13 -2.61
CA VAL A 23 57.04 -45.11 -1.11
C VAL A 23 58.30 -44.99 -0.25
N SER A 24 58.25 -44.06 0.73
CA SER A 24 58.76 -44.23 2.11
C SER A 24 57.92 -43.41 3.12
N VAL A 25 57.76 -43.94 4.35
CA VAL A 25 56.97 -43.47 5.52
C VAL A 25 57.52 -44.24 6.76
N PRO A 26 57.22 -43.93 8.05
CA PRO A 26 56.23 -42.99 8.63
C PRO A 26 56.72 -42.10 9.83
N ASP A 27 55.74 -41.47 10.51
CA ASP A 27 55.70 -40.97 11.91
C ASP A 27 56.63 -39.81 12.33
N THR A 28 56.14 -38.72 12.94
CA THR A 28 55.37 -38.70 14.21
C THR A 28 54.16 -37.74 14.29
N PHE A 29 53.26 -38.02 15.24
CA PHE A 29 52.04 -37.28 15.65
C PHE A 29 52.20 -35.77 15.94
N VAL A 30 51.14 -34.96 15.73
CA VAL A 30 50.18 -34.50 16.78
C VAL A 30 49.08 -33.56 16.20
N SER A 31 47.81 -33.88 16.49
CA SER A 31 46.59 -33.04 16.48
C SER A 31 46.06 -32.39 15.17
N GLY A 32 44.72 -32.27 15.06
CA GLY A 32 44.07 -31.26 14.21
C GLY A 32 43.22 -31.71 13.01
N ALA A 33 42.41 -32.78 13.12
CA ALA A 33 41.46 -33.15 12.05
C ALA A 33 40.12 -32.37 12.16
N PRO A 34 39.67 -31.65 11.11
CA PRO A 34 38.31 -31.12 11.05
C PRO A 34 37.35 -32.14 10.39
N GLN A 35 36.36 -32.61 11.15
CA GLN A 35 35.20 -33.32 10.62
C GLN A 35 33.92 -32.87 11.33
N SER A 36 33.05 -32.13 10.61
CA SER A 36 31.59 -32.34 10.65
C SER A 36 30.94 -31.62 9.47
N ALA A 37 29.67 -31.93 9.22
CA ALA A 37 28.85 -31.39 8.15
C ALA A 37 28.28 -29.99 8.46
N SER A 38 27.55 -29.46 7.46
CA SER A 38 26.48 -28.46 7.53
C SER A 38 26.34 -27.58 8.77
N ASP A 39 26.38 -26.26 8.56
CA ASP A 39 25.12 -25.50 8.53
C ASP A 39 25.24 -24.17 7.78
N ALA A 40 24.10 -23.64 7.33
CA ALA A 40 24.03 -22.40 6.55
C ALA A 40 23.36 -21.27 7.34
N PRO A 41 24.11 -20.22 7.77
CA PRO A 41 23.50 -19.01 8.30
C PRO A 41 22.99 -18.15 7.14
N TRP A 42 21.67 -18.18 6.95
CA TRP A 42 20.92 -17.25 6.11
C TRP A 42 20.96 -15.84 6.73
N ALA A 43 22.03 -15.09 6.47
CA ALA A 43 22.23 -13.76 7.03
C ALA A 43 22.64 -12.77 5.95
N VAL A 44 21.78 -12.58 4.93
CA VAL A 44 21.87 -11.39 4.07
C VAL A 44 21.48 -10.20 4.94
N SER A 45 22.49 -9.56 5.53
CA SER A 45 22.31 -8.34 6.31
C SER A 45 22.00 -7.19 5.34
N GLU A 46 20.73 -7.05 4.99
CA GLU A 46 20.20 -5.83 4.37
C GLU A 46 20.27 -4.69 5.37
N THR A 47 21.47 -4.13 5.58
CA THR A 47 21.61 -2.80 6.16
C THR A 47 20.80 -1.84 5.29
N PRO A 48 19.72 -1.22 5.80
CA PRO A 48 18.91 -0.33 4.98
C PRO A 48 19.80 0.84 4.55
N ALA A 49 20.03 0.95 3.24
CA ALA A 49 20.80 2.06 2.68
C ALA A 49 20.13 3.37 3.11
N SER A 50 20.84 4.16 3.91
CA SER A 50 20.25 5.32 4.59
C SER A 50 19.61 6.27 3.59
N PRO A 51 18.50 6.95 3.95
CA PRO A 51 17.77 7.80 3.03
C PRO A 51 18.54 9.10 2.75
N LYS A 52 19.59 9.00 1.93
CA LYS A 52 20.10 10.10 1.11
C LYS A 52 19.01 10.48 0.09
N ARG A 53 17.93 11.09 0.59
CA ARG A 53 16.80 11.61 -0.19
C ARG A 53 17.21 12.88 -0.93
N ASN A 54 18.20 12.71 -1.81
CA ASN A 54 18.51 13.59 -2.92
C ASN A 54 18.40 15.08 -2.61
N LEU A 55 19.32 15.61 -1.78
CA LEU A 55 19.61 17.05 -1.73
C LEU A 55 19.73 17.63 -3.16
N LEU A 56 20.34 16.85 -4.07
CA LEU A 56 20.46 17.12 -5.50
C LEU A 56 19.11 17.19 -6.25
N MET A 57 18.07 16.44 -5.86
CA MET A 57 16.70 16.62 -6.39
C MET A 57 16.02 17.85 -5.77
N GLY A 58 16.30 18.16 -4.50
CA GLY A 58 15.84 19.38 -3.84
C GLY A 58 16.38 20.62 -4.56
N THR A 59 17.70 20.72 -4.70
CA THR A 59 18.36 21.81 -5.44
C THR A 59 17.96 21.85 -6.91
N LEU A 60 17.82 20.72 -7.59
CA LEU A 60 17.30 20.68 -8.97
C LEU A 60 15.86 21.16 -9.07
N SER A 61 15.01 20.85 -8.08
CA SER A 61 13.61 21.31 -8.03
C SER A 61 13.53 22.82 -7.75
N VAL A 62 14.35 23.35 -6.84
CA VAL A 62 14.46 24.78 -6.56
C VAL A 62 15.02 25.53 -7.77
N LEU A 63 16.06 25.00 -8.43
CA LEU A 63 16.65 25.58 -9.64
C LEU A 63 15.66 25.57 -10.82
N ALA A 64 14.91 24.47 -11.01
CA ALA A 64 13.89 24.38 -12.05
C ALA A 64 12.70 25.31 -11.79
N ALA A 65 12.25 25.45 -10.53
CA ALA A 65 11.17 26.35 -10.16
C ALA A 65 11.59 27.83 -10.26
N GLY A 66 12.74 28.20 -9.71
CA GLY A 66 13.26 29.57 -9.73
C GLY A 66 13.72 30.00 -11.13
N GLY A 67 14.53 29.19 -11.79
CA GLY A 67 15.00 29.45 -13.15
C GLY A 67 13.87 29.40 -14.18
N GLY A 68 12.98 28.41 -14.08
CA GLY A 68 11.78 28.32 -14.92
C GLY A 68 10.81 29.49 -14.70
N GLY A 69 10.64 29.93 -13.45
CA GLY A 69 9.85 31.13 -13.12
C GLY A 69 10.46 32.41 -13.70
N LEU A 70 11.78 32.58 -13.60
CA LEU A 70 12.49 33.73 -14.17
C LEU A 70 12.42 33.77 -15.71
N VAL A 71 12.70 32.65 -16.37
CA VAL A 71 12.59 32.51 -17.84
C VAL A 71 11.15 32.72 -18.29
N GLY A 72 10.17 32.20 -17.54
CA GLY A 72 8.75 32.42 -17.76
C GLY A 72 8.35 33.90 -17.64
N ALA A 73 8.83 34.61 -16.62
CA ALA A 73 8.55 36.04 -16.44
C ALA A 73 9.15 36.91 -17.55
N ILE A 74 10.38 36.60 -18.00
CA ILE A 74 11.04 37.29 -19.12
C ILE A 74 10.29 37.02 -20.44
N GLY A 75 9.93 35.75 -20.69
CA GLY A 75 9.13 35.37 -21.86
C GLY A 75 7.74 36.00 -21.87
N PHE A 76 7.10 36.08 -20.72
CA PHE A 76 5.81 36.77 -20.54
C PHE A 76 5.92 38.27 -20.82
N ALA A 77 6.95 38.96 -20.30
CA ALA A 77 7.15 40.39 -20.57
C ALA A 77 7.41 40.67 -22.07
N MET A 78 8.20 39.83 -22.73
CA MET A 78 8.46 39.91 -24.17
C MET A 78 7.21 39.63 -25.01
N SER A 79 6.42 38.61 -24.64
CA SER A 79 5.14 38.27 -25.27
C SER A 79 4.08 39.36 -25.06
N TYR A 80 4.03 39.96 -23.86
CA TYR A 80 3.13 41.04 -23.52
C TYR A 80 3.30 42.23 -24.47
N ASP A 81 4.54 42.73 -24.61
CA ASP A 81 4.80 43.90 -25.44
C ASP A 81 4.62 43.58 -26.94
N THR A 82 5.01 42.38 -27.36
CA THR A 82 4.77 41.87 -28.73
C THR A 82 3.27 41.86 -29.07
N LEU A 83 2.42 41.23 -28.25
CA LEU A 83 0.97 41.16 -28.49
C LEU A 83 0.28 42.52 -28.35
N ARG A 84 0.74 43.38 -27.42
CA ARG A 84 0.27 44.76 -27.27
C ARG A 84 0.52 45.58 -28.54
N HIS A 85 1.73 45.52 -29.08
CA HIS A 85 2.09 46.23 -30.32
C HIS A 85 1.36 45.68 -31.55
N VAL A 86 1.20 44.35 -31.68
CA VAL A 86 0.39 43.75 -32.77
C VAL A 86 -1.08 44.15 -32.66
N ALA A 87 -1.68 44.08 -31.47
CA ALA A 87 -3.08 44.45 -31.28
C ALA A 87 -3.35 45.92 -31.64
N GLN A 88 -2.43 46.82 -31.28
CA GLN A 88 -2.54 48.25 -31.61
C GLN A 88 -2.26 48.54 -33.10
N ARG A 89 -1.21 47.95 -33.69
CA ARG A 89 -0.77 48.23 -35.07
C ARG A 89 -1.62 47.53 -36.12
N ASP A 90 -1.86 46.23 -35.95
CA ASP A 90 -2.36 45.35 -37.02
C ASP A 90 -3.84 45.00 -36.87
N TRP A 91 -4.37 45.05 -35.63
CA TRP A 91 -5.79 44.78 -35.34
C TRP A 91 -6.58 46.03 -34.94
N GLY A 92 -5.94 47.20 -34.89
CA GLY A 92 -6.61 48.50 -34.66
C GLY A 92 -7.23 48.67 -33.27
N PHE A 93 -6.72 47.96 -32.25
CA PHE A 93 -7.21 48.12 -30.88
C PHE A 93 -6.84 49.52 -30.36
N SER A 94 -7.77 50.15 -29.64
CA SER A 94 -7.46 51.41 -28.94
C SER A 94 -6.34 51.18 -27.92
N GLU A 95 -5.52 52.21 -27.66
CA GLU A 95 -4.35 52.10 -26.79
C GLU A 95 -4.69 51.48 -25.42
N GLY A 96 -5.78 51.94 -24.79
CA GLY A 96 -6.25 51.37 -23.53
C GLY A 96 -6.62 49.87 -23.63
N LEU A 97 -7.23 49.43 -24.73
CA LEU A 97 -7.62 48.03 -24.93
C LEU A 97 -6.42 47.13 -25.29
N ALA A 98 -5.45 47.65 -26.04
CA ALA A 98 -4.24 46.94 -26.43
C ALA A 98 -3.37 46.54 -25.21
N HIS A 99 -3.36 47.35 -24.14
CA HIS A 99 -2.70 47.00 -22.88
C HIS A 99 -3.37 45.83 -22.13
N TRP A 100 -4.68 45.64 -22.29
CA TRP A 100 -5.44 44.57 -21.64
C TRP A 100 -5.50 43.27 -22.45
N PHE A 101 -5.34 43.31 -23.77
CA PHE A 101 -5.46 42.14 -24.63
C PHE A 101 -4.53 40.97 -24.23
N PRO A 102 -3.20 41.15 -24.04
CA PRO A 102 -2.32 40.04 -23.67
C PRO A 102 -2.68 39.49 -22.28
N VAL A 103 -3.03 40.36 -21.33
CA VAL A 103 -3.47 39.98 -19.98
C VAL A 103 -4.72 39.11 -20.04
N GLY A 104 -5.70 39.48 -20.87
CA GLY A 104 -6.94 38.72 -21.03
C GLY A 104 -6.70 37.33 -21.63
N VAL A 105 -5.80 37.21 -22.60
CA VAL A 105 -5.39 35.94 -23.21
C VAL A 105 -4.72 35.03 -22.17
N ASP A 106 -3.66 35.49 -21.51
CA ASP A 106 -2.88 34.65 -20.61
C ASP A 106 -3.61 34.36 -19.29
N ALA A 107 -4.39 35.31 -18.75
CA ALA A 107 -5.26 35.05 -17.61
C ALA A 107 -6.32 33.99 -17.92
N SER A 108 -6.84 33.94 -19.15
CA SER A 108 -7.77 32.88 -19.59
C SER A 108 -7.09 31.51 -19.66
N ILE A 109 -5.84 31.44 -20.16
CA ILE A 109 -5.04 30.21 -20.18
C ILE A 109 -4.80 29.71 -18.74
N VAL A 110 -4.37 30.60 -17.83
CA VAL A 110 -4.16 30.27 -16.42
C VAL A 110 -5.46 29.81 -15.75
N ALA A 111 -6.58 30.49 -15.99
CA ALA A 111 -7.88 30.13 -15.43
C ALA A 111 -8.36 28.75 -15.90
N PHE A 112 -8.25 28.43 -17.20
CA PHE A 112 -8.64 27.12 -17.73
C PHE A 112 -7.74 25.99 -17.20
N LEU A 113 -6.44 26.22 -17.05
CA LEU A 113 -5.50 25.22 -16.50
C LEU A 113 -5.70 25.01 -14.98
N ALA A 114 -5.94 26.08 -14.23
CA ALA A 114 -6.29 25.99 -12.82
C ALA A 114 -7.62 25.23 -12.61
N LEU A 115 -8.61 25.43 -13.49
CA LEU A 115 -9.89 24.75 -13.43
C LEU A 115 -9.79 23.27 -13.87
N ASP A 116 -9.02 22.91 -14.91
CA ASP A 116 -8.71 21.50 -15.25
C ASP A 116 -8.04 20.80 -14.06
N LEU A 117 -7.10 21.44 -13.38
CA LEU A 117 -6.43 20.89 -12.20
C LEU A 117 -7.39 20.74 -10.99
N TYR A 118 -8.25 21.72 -10.74
CA TYR A 118 -9.28 21.65 -9.69
C TYR A 118 -10.29 20.52 -9.96
N MET A 119 -10.74 20.36 -11.21
CA MET A 119 -11.66 19.29 -11.60
C MET A 119 -10.99 17.91 -11.50
N ILE A 120 -9.70 17.80 -11.86
CA ILE A 120 -8.90 16.58 -11.59
C ILE A 120 -8.84 16.29 -10.08
N ARG A 121 -8.62 17.31 -9.24
CA ARG A 121 -8.60 17.19 -7.77
C ARG A 121 -9.97 16.85 -7.14
N LYS A 122 -11.06 17.02 -7.90
CA LYS A 122 -12.43 16.59 -7.57
C LYS A 122 -12.86 15.28 -8.25
N GLY A 123 -12.00 14.65 -9.04
CA GLY A 123 -12.28 13.38 -9.72
C GLY A 123 -13.10 13.49 -11.01
N THR A 124 -13.37 14.69 -11.52
CA THR A 124 -14.24 14.95 -12.67
C THR A 124 -13.50 15.62 -13.85
N PRO A 125 -12.40 15.02 -14.38
CA PRO A 125 -11.50 15.68 -15.32
C PRO A 125 -12.15 16.07 -16.66
N TRP A 126 -12.37 17.37 -16.88
CA TRP A 126 -13.02 17.87 -18.10
C TRP A 126 -12.00 18.26 -19.18
N SER A 127 -11.87 17.43 -20.22
CA SER A 127 -10.91 17.64 -21.32
C SER A 127 -11.14 18.90 -22.15
N ALA A 128 -12.36 19.48 -22.15
CA ALA A 128 -12.67 20.67 -22.93
C ALA A 128 -11.91 21.92 -22.44
N LEU A 129 -11.78 22.12 -21.13
CA LEU A 129 -11.00 23.23 -20.55
C LEU A 129 -9.54 23.17 -20.99
N ARG A 130 -8.97 21.97 -20.96
CA ARG A 130 -7.61 21.70 -21.42
C ARG A 130 -7.45 21.89 -22.93
N LEU A 131 -8.44 21.51 -23.73
CA LEU A 131 -8.43 21.80 -25.18
C LEU A 131 -8.48 23.31 -25.44
N ALA A 132 -9.36 24.04 -24.76
CA ALA A 132 -9.44 25.50 -24.86
C ALA A 132 -8.11 26.18 -24.46
N ALA A 133 -7.50 25.76 -23.35
CA ALA A 133 -6.19 26.24 -22.94
C ALA A 133 -5.10 26.00 -24.00
N HIS A 134 -5.06 24.80 -24.63
CA HIS A 134 -4.10 24.49 -25.70
C HIS A 134 -4.37 25.29 -26.99
N VAL A 135 -5.63 25.56 -27.34
CA VAL A 135 -5.99 26.38 -28.51
C VAL A 135 -5.61 27.84 -28.30
N MET A 136 -5.95 28.42 -27.14
CA MET A 136 -5.53 29.79 -26.75
C MET A 136 -4.00 29.91 -26.72
N THR A 137 -3.33 28.89 -26.19
CA THR A 137 -1.86 28.77 -26.20
C THR A 137 -1.29 28.75 -27.62
N ALA A 138 -1.84 27.93 -28.52
CA ALA A 138 -1.38 27.84 -29.91
C ALA A 138 -1.58 29.16 -30.65
N ALA A 139 -2.68 29.87 -30.40
CA ALA A 139 -2.89 31.22 -30.90
C ALA A 139 -1.84 32.21 -30.36
N THR A 140 -1.50 32.14 -29.07
CA THR A 140 -0.47 32.99 -28.44
C THR A 140 0.92 32.77 -29.04
N ILE A 141 1.29 31.50 -29.30
CA ILE A 141 2.53 31.13 -30.01
C ILE A 141 2.50 31.69 -31.45
N TRP A 142 1.38 31.53 -32.16
CA TRP A 142 1.20 32.02 -33.53
C TRP A 142 1.29 33.55 -33.62
N PHE A 143 0.64 34.28 -32.71
CA PHE A 143 0.68 35.76 -32.69
C PHE A 143 2.08 36.29 -32.41
N ASN A 144 2.83 35.67 -31.50
CA ASN A 144 4.25 36.00 -31.29
C ASN A 144 5.07 35.71 -32.56
N ALA A 145 4.90 34.54 -33.18
CA ALA A 145 5.64 34.15 -34.37
C ALA A 145 5.33 35.01 -35.62
N ALA A 146 4.11 35.55 -35.72
CA ALA A 146 3.66 36.37 -36.86
C ALA A 146 3.79 37.90 -36.63
N ALA A 147 4.25 38.34 -35.45
CA ALA A 147 4.25 39.76 -35.05
C ALA A 147 5.07 40.70 -35.97
N GLU A 148 6.08 40.16 -36.64
CA GLU A 148 6.93 40.89 -37.59
C GLU A 148 6.80 40.37 -39.04
N GLY A 149 5.65 39.77 -39.37
CA GLY A 149 5.26 39.42 -40.74
C GLY A 149 5.00 37.94 -40.97
N SER A 150 5.07 37.51 -42.23
CA SER A 150 4.88 36.11 -42.62
C SER A 150 5.95 35.21 -42.00
N ILE A 151 5.49 34.14 -41.34
CA ILE A 151 6.32 33.10 -40.72
C ILE A 151 7.22 32.40 -41.74
N LEU A 152 6.78 32.31 -43.00
CA LEU A 152 7.54 31.70 -44.10
C LEU A 152 8.66 32.60 -44.63
N ASP A 153 8.48 33.92 -44.54
CA ASP A 153 9.38 34.91 -45.14
C ASP A 153 10.59 35.17 -44.22
N ASN A 154 10.39 35.11 -42.91
CA ASN A 154 11.43 35.33 -41.89
C ASN A 154 11.40 34.26 -40.77
N PRO A 155 11.63 32.97 -41.09
CA PRO A 155 11.43 31.86 -40.15
C PRO A 155 12.30 31.95 -38.89
N VAL A 156 13.52 32.50 -38.98
CA VAL A 156 14.39 32.70 -37.81
C VAL A 156 13.79 33.70 -36.82
N ARG A 157 13.18 34.79 -37.31
CA ARG A 157 12.52 35.80 -36.47
C ARG A 157 11.22 35.23 -35.88
N ALA A 158 10.42 34.54 -36.68
CA ALA A 158 9.21 33.87 -36.22
C ALA A 158 9.48 32.85 -35.11
N VAL A 159 10.57 32.07 -35.23
CA VAL A 159 11.03 31.16 -34.16
C VAL A 159 11.49 31.94 -32.93
N ALA A 160 12.25 33.02 -33.07
CA ALA A 160 12.77 33.79 -31.93
C ALA A 160 11.68 34.34 -31.00
N HIS A 161 10.56 34.83 -31.55
CA HIS A 161 9.42 35.30 -30.74
C HIS A 161 8.51 34.14 -30.32
N GLY A 162 8.23 33.18 -31.22
CA GLY A 162 7.33 32.05 -30.95
C GLY A 162 7.86 31.02 -29.94
N VAL A 163 9.18 30.89 -29.77
CA VAL A 163 9.79 29.86 -28.90
C VAL A 163 9.57 30.13 -27.41
N MET A 164 9.53 31.39 -26.98
CA MET A 164 9.42 31.73 -25.54
C MET A 164 8.06 31.30 -24.94
N PRO A 165 6.90 31.61 -25.56
CA PRO A 165 5.62 31.02 -25.13
C PRO A 165 5.58 29.49 -25.24
N ALA A 166 6.19 28.90 -26.28
CA ALA A 166 6.22 27.45 -26.44
C ALA A 166 6.98 26.74 -25.30
N LEU A 167 8.12 27.30 -24.84
CA LEU A 167 8.89 26.78 -23.71
C LEU A 167 8.13 26.91 -22.39
N PHE A 168 7.44 28.03 -22.16
CA PHE A 168 6.58 28.21 -20.98
C PHE A 168 5.52 27.09 -20.89
N VAL A 169 4.86 26.77 -22.00
CA VAL A 169 3.82 25.73 -22.09
C VAL A 169 4.37 24.34 -21.79
N VAL A 170 5.55 24.01 -22.33
CA VAL A 170 6.24 22.75 -22.03
C VAL A 170 6.57 22.66 -20.52
N GLY A 171 7.01 23.76 -19.91
CA GLY A 171 7.24 23.85 -18.46
C GLY A 171 5.96 23.64 -17.64
N VAL A 172 4.86 24.29 -18.01
CA VAL A 172 3.57 24.18 -17.30
C VAL A 172 2.97 22.79 -17.42
N GLU A 173 2.99 22.15 -18.61
CA GLU A 173 2.51 20.77 -18.76
C GLU A 173 3.46 19.76 -18.09
N ALA A 174 4.77 20.02 -18.00
CA ALA A 174 5.68 19.20 -17.19
C ALA A 174 5.35 19.30 -15.68
N ALA A 175 5.17 20.51 -15.15
CA ALA A 175 4.75 20.73 -13.76
C ALA A 175 3.39 20.06 -13.48
N ARG A 176 2.41 20.22 -14.39
CA ARG A 176 1.09 19.59 -14.31
C ARG A 176 1.18 18.05 -14.29
N ARG A 177 2.06 17.43 -15.10
CA ARG A 177 2.32 15.98 -15.06
C ARG A 177 2.87 15.53 -13.70
N LEU A 178 3.79 16.29 -13.11
CA LEU A 178 4.33 16.00 -11.78
C LEU A 178 3.24 16.08 -10.71
N VAL A 179 2.43 17.14 -10.69
CA VAL A 179 1.31 17.30 -9.74
C VAL A 179 0.29 16.16 -9.91
N ILE A 180 -0.08 15.79 -11.14
CA ILE A 180 -1.01 14.67 -11.39
C ILE A 180 -0.42 13.32 -10.97
N ARG A 181 0.87 13.05 -11.20
CA ARG A 181 1.50 11.80 -10.72
C ARG A 181 1.57 11.77 -9.20
N LYS A 182 1.90 12.89 -8.54
CA LYS A 182 1.87 13.02 -7.06
C LYS A 182 0.48 12.75 -6.50
N ALA A 183 -0.55 13.44 -6.99
CA ALA A 183 -1.93 13.26 -6.54
C ALA A 183 -2.44 11.81 -6.74
N LYS A 184 -2.02 11.12 -7.82
CA LYS A 184 -2.34 9.70 -8.03
C LYS A 184 -1.60 8.76 -7.08
N LEU A 185 -0.36 9.07 -6.71
CA LEU A 185 0.39 8.32 -5.70
C LEU A 185 -0.24 8.49 -4.31
N GLU A 186 -0.56 9.72 -3.92
CA GLU A 186 -1.27 10.06 -2.67
C GLU A 186 -2.65 9.38 -2.57
N ALA A 187 -3.38 9.28 -3.68
CA ALA A 187 -4.68 8.63 -3.75
C ALA A 187 -4.62 7.10 -3.98
N GLY A 188 -3.44 6.45 -4.02
CA GLY A 188 -3.31 5.02 -4.32
C GLY A 188 -3.78 4.59 -5.72
N THR A 189 -4.06 5.54 -6.61
CA THR A 189 -4.57 5.33 -7.99
C THR A 189 -3.47 5.44 -9.04
N ALA A 190 -2.21 5.51 -8.64
CA ALA A 190 -1.08 5.39 -9.53
C ALA A 190 -1.06 4.00 -10.20
N SER A 191 -1.04 3.99 -11.52
CA SER A 191 -0.73 2.81 -12.33
C SER A 191 0.51 3.08 -13.16
N ASP A 192 1.25 2.04 -13.50
CA ASP A 192 2.39 2.12 -14.40
C ASP A 192 1.98 1.75 -15.82
N GLY A 193 2.55 2.46 -16.80
CA GLY A 193 2.39 2.14 -18.21
C GLY A 193 3.35 1.02 -18.63
N ILE A 194 2.97 0.26 -19.66
CA ILE A 194 3.94 -0.58 -20.38
C ILE A 194 4.96 0.34 -21.06
N PRO A 195 6.28 0.15 -20.86
CA PRO A 195 7.31 1.02 -21.43
C PRO A 195 7.21 1.15 -22.96
N PRO A 196 7.41 2.36 -23.53
CA PRO A 196 7.18 2.62 -24.95
C PRO A 196 8.03 1.73 -25.87
N GLN A 197 9.28 1.44 -25.49
CA GLN A 197 10.15 0.53 -26.24
C GLN A 197 9.59 -0.90 -26.37
N ARG A 198 8.77 -1.37 -25.42
CA ARG A 198 8.15 -2.71 -25.48
C ARG A 198 6.94 -2.76 -26.43
N TRP A 199 6.36 -1.62 -26.80
CA TRP A 199 5.37 -1.55 -27.87
C TRP A 199 6.02 -1.69 -29.25
N VAL A 200 7.23 -1.14 -29.43
CA VAL A 200 8.02 -1.32 -30.65
C VAL A 200 8.57 -2.74 -30.76
N LEU A 201 9.21 -3.25 -29.69
CA LEU A 201 9.90 -4.55 -29.68
C LEU A 201 8.95 -5.75 -29.60
N SER A 202 7.72 -5.59 -29.11
CA SER A 202 6.76 -6.70 -28.97
C SER A 202 5.30 -6.22 -28.93
N PRO A 203 4.78 -5.61 -30.02
CA PRO A 203 3.46 -4.99 -30.05
C PRO A 203 2.33 -5.94 -29.63
N LEU A 204 2.32 -7.17 -30.15
CA LEU A 204 1.27 -8.16 -29.86
C LEU A 204 1.27 -8.63 -28.39
N LYS A 205 2.44 -8.89 -27.80
CA LYS A 205 2.55 -9.27 -26.38
C LYS A 205 2.23 -8.08 -25.47
N SER A 206 2.67 -6.88 -25.82
CA SER A 206 2.31 -5.64 -25.11
C SER A 206 0.82 -5.34 -25.17
N GLY A 207 0.15 -5.53 -26.31
CA GLY A 207 -1.31 -5.39 -26.43
C GLY A 207 -2.08 -6.39 -25.55
N ARG A 208 -1.71 -7.68 -25.58
CA ARG A 208 -2.31 -8.72 -24.71
C ARG A 208 -2.11 -8.40 -23.22
N MET A 209 -0.91 -7.96 -22.84
CA MET A 209 -0.59 -7.59 -21.46
C MET A 209 -1.31 -6.31 -21.01
N PHE A 210 -1.40 -5.29 -21.86
CA PHE A 210 -2.17 -4.07 -21.61
C PHE A 210 -3.65 -4.39 -21.36
N ARG A 211 -4.23 -5.29 -22.17
CA ARG A 211 -5.60 -5.77 -21.97
C ARG A 211 -5.77 -6.47 -20.61
N ARG A 212 -4.84 -7.34 -20.20
CA ARG A 212 -4.88 -7.99 -18.87
C ARG A 212 -4.77 -6.95 -17.74
N MET A 213 -3.83 -6.01 -17.82
CA MET A 213 -3.68 -4.94 -16.82
C MET A 213 -4.93 -4.06 -16.71
N ARG A 214 -5.60 -3.76 -17.84
CA ARG A 214 -6.79 -2.90 -17.85
C ARG A 214 -8.09 -3.58 -17.46
N LEU A 215 -8.26 -4.88 -17.72
CA LEU A 215 -9.49 -5.61 -17.36
C LEU A 215 -9.49 -6.11 -15.91
N TYR A 216 -8.32 -6.33 -15.32
CA TYR A 216 -8.18 -6.92 -13.97
C TYR A 216 -7.40 -6.01 -13.00
N ASP A 217 -7.41 -4.70 -13.27
CA ASP A 217 -6.79 -3.61 -12.49
C ASP A 217 -5.38 -3.92 -11.94
N VAL A 218 -4.53 -4.57 -12.76
CA VAL A 218 -3.13 -4.85 -12.40
C VAL A 218 -2.32 -3.58 -12.59
N ARG A 219 -2.27 -2.75 -11.54
CA ARG A 219 -1.71 -1.38 -11.60
C ARG A 219 -0.19 -1.34 -11.79
N SER A 220 0.54 -2.39 -11.44
CA SER A 220 2.01 -2.43 -11.52
C SER A 220 2.51 -3.16 -12.78
N TYR A 221 3.39 -2.50 -13.55
CA TYR A 221 4.05 -3.12 -14.70
C TYR A 221 5.02 -4.25 -14.30
N PRO A 222 5.94 -4.07 -13.32
CA PRO A 222 6.79 -5.16 -12.83
C PRO A 222 6.03 -6.36 -12.26
N GLU A 223 4.89 -6.13 -11.62
CA GLU A 223 4.00 -7.22 -11.17
C GLU A 223 3.43 -8.02 -12.33
N MET A 224 2.85 -7.35 -13.33
CA MET A 224 2.30 -8.01 -14.51
C MET A 224 3.41 -8.75 -15.31
N VAL A 225 4.65 -8.25 -15.32
CA VAL A 225 5.80 -9.00 -15.88
C VAL A 225 6.09 -10.27 -15.09
N ARG A 226 6.11 -10.22 -13.74
CA ARG A 226 6.30 -11.40 -12.89
C ARG A 226 5.21 -12.45 -13.11
N ARG A 227 3.92 -12.06 -13.12
CA ARG A 227 2.80 -12.97 -13.42
C ARG A 227 2.90 -13.62 -14.81
N ASP A 228 3.52 -12.97 -15.80
CA ASP A 228 3.78 -13.53 -17.14
C ASP A 228 4.97 -14.50 -17.13
N GLN A 229 6.02 -14.19 -16.37
CA GLN A 229 7.20 -15.06 -16.18
C GLN A 229 6.86 -16.32 -15.37
N GLU A 230 6.08 -16.20 -14.30
CA GLU A 230 5.53 -17.30 -13.50
C GLU A 230 4.76 -18.28 -14.38
N LEU A 231 3.88 -17.77 -15.24
CA LEU A 231 3.08 -18.58 -16.15
C LEU A 231 3.94 -19.35 -17.17
N ILE A 232 4.95 -18.69 -17.76
CA ILE A 232 5.90 -19.31 -18.69
C ILE A 232 6.75 -20.38 -17.99
N ALA A 233 7.21 -20.11 -16.77
CA ALA A 233 7.97 -21.07 -15.96
C ALA A 233 7.11 -22.29 -15.58
N TYR A 234 5.85 -22.05 -15.24
CA TYR A 234 4.88 -23.10 -14.92
C TYR A 234 4.53 -23.96 -16.16
N GLU A 235 4.27 -23.35 -17.31
CA GLU A 235 4.06 -24.07 -18.58
C GLU A 235 5.27 -24.96 -18.94
N LEU A 236 6.49 -24.43 -18.77
CA LEU A 236 7.73 -25.17 -19.03
C LEU A 236 7.94 -26.33 -18.03
N TRP A 237 7.63 -26.11 -16.75
CA TRP A 237 7.64 -27.15 -15.72
C TRP A 237 6.63 -28.26 -16.03
N LEU A 238 5.42 -27.91 -16.44
CA LEU A 238 4.34 -28.84 -16.76
C LEU A 238 4.65 -29.65 -18.02
N LYS A 239 5.17 -29.00 -19.07
CA LYS A 239 5.71 -29.68 -20.26
C LYS A 239 6.81 -30.68 -19.89
N ARG A 240 7.75 -30.30 -19.03
CA ARG A 240 8.81 -31.21 -18.56
C ARG A 240 8.25 -32.40 -17.77
N LYS A 241 7.20 -32.19 -16.96
CA LYS A 241 6.53 -33.26 -16.20
C LYS A 241 5.85 -34.29 -17.12
N TYR A 242 5.26 -33.84 -18.22
CA TYR A 242 4.48 -34.68 -19.15
C TYR A 242 5.18 -34.93 -20.50
N GLY A 243 6.52 -34.95 -20.53
CA GLY A 243 7.30 -35.33 -21.72
C GLY A 243 7.13 -34.41 -22.95
N GLY A 244 6.57 -33.22 -22.76
CA GLY A 244 6.23 -32.25 -23.81
C GLY A 244 4.73 -32.13 -24.10
N ASP A 245 3.92 -33.13 -23.75
CA ASP A 245 2.47 -33.13 -24.00
C ASP A 245 1.68 -32.50 -22.85
N LEU A 246 1.05 -31.35 -23.09
CA LEU A 246 0.16 -30.71 -22.12
C LEU A 246 -1.23 -31.36 -22.05
N GLY A 247 -1.60 -32.21 -23.02
CA GLY A 247 -2.88 -32.93 -23.02
C GLY A 247 -2.98 -34.02 -21.93
N ALA A 248 -1.84 -34.51 -21.44
CA ALA A 248 -1.75 -35.51 -20.37
C ALA A 248 -1.80 -34.92 -18.95
N ALA A 249 -1.80 -33.59 -18.79
CA ALA A 249 -1.89 -32.92 -17.49
C ALA A 249 -3.33 -32.92 -16.94
N LYS A 250 -3.48 -32.91 -15.60
CA LYS A 250 -4.82 -32.80 -14.99
C LYS A 250 -5.49 -31.45 -15.28
N GLU A 251 -6.82 -31.41 -15.21
CA GLU A 251 -7.60 -30.18 -15.37
C GLU A 251 -7.13 -29.07 -14.40
N ASP A 252 -6.85 -29.43 -13.15
CA ASP A 252 -6.36 -28.55 -12.08
C ASP A 252 -4.95 -28.01 -12.36
N GLU A 253 -4.11 -28.82 -13.01
CA GLU A 253 -2.75 -28.42 -13.41
C GLU A 253 -2.77 -27.54 -14.66
N LEU A 254 -3.80 -27.65 -15.50
CA LEU A 254 -4.04 -26.73 -16.59
C LEU A 254 -4.76 -25.45 -16.13
N LEU A 255 -5.24 -25.39 -14.89
CA LEU A 255 -6.01 -24.28 -14.34
C LEU A 255 -5.24 -22.94 -14.35
N PRO A 256 -3.93 -22.86 -14.04
CA PRO A 256 -3.15 -21.62 -14.22
C PRO A 256 -3.16 -21.09 -15.67
N MET A 257 -3.11 -21.97 -16.66
CA MET A 257 -3.17 -21.56 -18.07
C MET A 257 -4.57 -21.12 -18.49
N LYS A 258 -5.61 -21.78 -17.95
CA LYS A 258 -7.02 -21.39 -18.15
C LYS A 258 -7.39 -20.07 -17.46
N MET A 259 -6.83 -19.80 -16.27
CA MET A 259 -7.20 -18.67 -15.42
C MET A 259 -6.33 -17.41 -15.64
N ALA A 260 -5.09 -17.53 -16.12
CA ALA A 260 -4.23 -16.38 -16.40
C ALA A 260 -4.81 -15.31 -17.36
N PRO A 261 -5.64 -15.65 -18.38
CA PRO A 261 -6.38 -14.66 -19.18
C PRO A 261 -7.36 -13.81 -18.37
N TYR A 262 -7.84 -14.33 -17.24
CA TYR A 262 -8.79 -13.70 -16.30
C TYR A 262 -8.08 -12.99 -15.12
N GLY A 263 -6.78 -12.73 -15.23
CA GLY A 263 -6.01 -11.92 -14.28
C GLY A 263 -5.34 -12.69 -13.14
N TYR A 264 -5.80 -13.91 -12.81
CA TYR A 264 -5.24 -14.74 -11.75
C TYR A 264 -3.72 -14.98 -11.88
N THR A 265 -3.03 -15.11 -10.74
CA THR A 265 -1.65 -15.62 -10.67
C THR A 265 -1.63 -17.14 -10.73
N VAL A 266 -0.45 -17.73 -10.95
CA VAL A 266 -0.28 -19.19 -10.91
C VAL A 266 -0.66 -19.75 -9.55
N ALA A 267 -0.23 -19.10 -8.46
CA ALA A 267 -0.55 -19.53 -7.09
C ALA A 267 -2.07 -19.48 -6.79
N GLN A 268 -2.75 -18.41 -7.18
CA GLN A 268 -4.21 -18.28 -6.98
C GLN A 268 -4.99 -19.35 -7.77
N ALA A 269 -4.56 -19.65 -9.00
CA ALA A 269 -5.20 -20.68 -9.81
C ALA A 269 -4.97 -22.10 -9.25
N LEU A 270 -3.79 -22.37 -8.65
CA LEU A 270 -3.51 -23.66 -8.00
C LEU A 270 -4.21 -23.83 -6.64
N ALA A 271 -4.47 -22.74 -5.92
CA ALA A 271 -5.22 -22.78 -4.65
C ALA A 271 -6.73 -23.02 -4.88
N MET A 272 -7.26 -22.56 -6.01
CA MET A 272 -8.70 -22.52 -6.30
C MET A 272 -9.48 -23.84 -6.06
N PRO A 273 -8.97 -25.05 -6.42
CA PRO A 273 -9.69 -26.30 -6.12
C PRO A 273 -9.79 -26.55 -4.61
N ALA A 274 -8.68 -26.46 -3.89
CA ALA A 274 -8.65 -26.63 -2.44
C ALA A 274 -9.47 -25.56 -1.70
N ASP A 275 -9.55 -24.34 -2.23
CA ASP A 275 -10.39 -23.28 -1.70
C ASP A 275 -11.89 -23.59 -1.89
N GLN A 276 -12.26 -24.20 -3.02
CA GLN A 276 -13.62 -24.65 -3.30
C GLN A 276 -14.01 -25.87 -2.46
N GLU A 277 -13.07 -26.78 -2.18
CA GLU A 277 -13.25 -27.94 -1.29
C GLU A 277 -13.53 -27.48 0.14
N ARG A 278 -12.67 -26.63 0.73
CA ARG A 278 -12.91 -26.08 2.08
C ARG A 278 -14.21 -25.30 2.17
N ALA A 279 -14.51 -24.47 1.16
CA ALA A 279 -15.79 -23.77 1.07
C ALA A 279 -16.99 -24.71 0.81
N ALA A 280 -16.79 -26.00 0.48
CA ALA A 280 -17.83 -27.02 0.43
C ALA A 280 -17.99 -27.75 1.77
N GLU A 281 -16.90 -28.03 2.46
CA GLU A 281 -16.87 -28.57 3.83
C GLU A 281 -17.58 -27.61 4.80
N GLU A 282 -17.24 -26.32 4.78
CA GLU A 282 -17.91 -25.26 5.56
C GLU A 282 -19.43 -25.26 5.34
N ARG A 283 -19.87 -25.32 4.09
CA ARG A 283 -21.31 -25.38 3.73
C ARG A 283 -21.98 -26.69 4.18
N ALA A 284 -21.25 -27.81 4.19
CA ALA A 284 -21.74 -29.08 4.68
C ALA A 284 -21.90 -29.06 6.21
N GLU A 285 -20.91 -28.54 6.94
CA GLU A 285 -21.01 -28.35 8.39
C GLU A 285 -22.13 -27.38 8.77
N GLU A 286 -22.32 -26.27 8.04
CA GLU A 286 -23.46 -25.37 8.28
C GLU A 286 -24.81 -26.06 8.01
N ALA A 287 -24.89 -26.93 7.00
CA ALA A 287 -26.10 -27.70 6.74
C ALA A 287 -26.37 -28.70 7.89
N GLU A 288 -25.34 -29.37 8.40
CA GLU A 288 -25.47 -30.29 9.53
C GLU A 288 -25.80 -29.56 10.85
N ARG A 289 -25.16 -28.42 11.13
CA ARG A 289 -25.48 -27.55 12.27
C ARG A 289 -26.96 -27.14 12.24
N ARG A 290 -27.47 -26.71 11.07
CA ARG A 290 -28.89 -26.40 10.86
C ARG A 290 -29.82 -27.61 11.06
N HIS A 291 -29.40 -28.82 10.65
CA HIS A 291 -30.16 -30.05 10.88
C HIS A 291 -30.24 -30.39 12.38
N ARG A 292 -29.10 -30.39 13.08
CA ARG A 292 -29.02 -30.65 14.53
C ARG A 292 -29.84 -29.62 15.34
N GLU A 293 -29.85 -28.36 14.92
CA GLU A 293 -30.73 -27.34 15.50
C GLU A 293 -32.21 -27.63 15.24
N ALA A 294 -32.59 -28.01 14.01
CA ALA A 294 -33.97 -28.34 13.66
C ALA A 294 -34.49 -29.55 14.46
N ASP A 295 -33.69 -30.61 14.58
CA ASP A 295 -34.00 -31.77 15.43
C ASP A 295 -34.15 -31.39 16.91
N THR A 296 -33.29 -30.50 17.40
CA THR A 296 -33.35 -30.03 18.80
C THR A 296 -34.60 -29.20 19.05
N ARG A 297 -34.95 -28.28 18.16
CA ARG A 297 -36.20 -27.49 18.21
C ARG A 297 -37.43 -28.42 18.14
N ARG A 298 -37.41 -29.44 17.27
CA ARG A 298 -38.45 -30.45 17.15
C ARG A 298 -38.62 -31.24 18.47
N ARG A 299 -37.54 -31.79 19.03
CA ARG A 299 -37.57 -32.54 20.31
C ARG A 299 -38.07 -31.68 21.47
N ILE A 300 -37.75 -30.38 21.48
CA ILE A 300 -38.28 -29.43 22.49
C ILE A 300 -39.78 -29.21 22.29
N ALA A 301 -40.26 -29.07 21.06
CA ALA A 301 -41.69 -28.95 20.76
C ALA A 301 -42.47 -30.22 21.13
N GLU A 302 -41.96 -31.40 20.78
CA GLU A 302 -42.53 -32.70 21.16
C GLU A 302 -42.63 -32.86 22.69
N LYS A 303 -41.57 -32.51 23.43
CA LYS A 303 -41.59 -32.53 24.91
C LYS A 303 -42.56 -31.50 25.53
N ARG A 304 -42.73 -30.32 24.92
CA ARG A 304 -43.72 -29.32 25.38
C ARG A 304 -45.14 -29.82 25.18
N ALA A 305 -45.47 -30.31 23.99
CA ALA A 305 -46.78 -30.89 23.68
C ALA A 305 -47.13 -32.06 24.62
N ALA A 306 -46.17 -32.95 24.92
CA ALA A 306 -46.36 -34.04 25.88
C ALA A 306 -46.62 -33.52 27.32
N ALA A 307 -45.90 -32.48 27.75
CA ALA A 307 -46.12 -31.86 29.06
C ALA A 307 -47.42 -31.03 29.14
N GLU A 308 -47.94 -30.55 28.01
CA GLU A 308 -49.26 -29.89 27.93
C GLU A 308 -50.39 -30.94 27.96
N ALA A 309 -50.23 -32.07 27.24
CA ALA A 309 -51.17 -33.19 27.30
C ALA A 309 -51.30 -33.78 28.72
N LEU A 310 -50.18 -34.03 29.41
CA LEU A 310 -50.18 -34.53 30.80
C LEU A 310 -50.85 -33.56 31.80
N ARG A 311 -50.77 -32.24 31.56
CA ARG A 311 -51.51 -31.27 32.38
C ARG A 311 -53.00 -31.34 32.11
N ALA A 312 -53.41 -31.40 30.84
CA ALA A 312 -54.82 -31.52 30.47
C ALA A 312 -55.45 -32.83 31.02
N GLU A 313 -54.69 -33.93 31.02
CA GLU A 313 -55.12 -35.19 31.64
C GLU A 313 -55.28 -35.07 33.17
N GLY A 314 -54.30 -34.50 33.87
CA GLY A 314 -54.38 -34.26 35.31
C GLY A 314 -55.46 -33.24 35.72
N ASP A 315 -55.79 -32.28 34.85
CA ASP A 315 -56.90 -31.34 35.08
C ASP A 315 -58.26 -32.00 34.84
N LEU A 316 -58.39 -32.90 33.85
CA LEU A 316 -59.57 -33.76 33.68
C LEU A 316 -59.76 -34.74 34.85
N GLU A 317 -58.67 -35.24 35.45
CA GLU A 317 -58.73 -36.12 36.62
C GLU A 317 -59.21 -35.38 37.88
N LYS A 318 -58.77 -34.13 38.11
CA LYS A 318 -59.32 -33.26 39.16
C LYS A 318 -60.83 -33.05 39.02
N VAL A 319 -61.29 -32.73 37.82
CA VAL A 319 -62.73 -32.52 37.54
C VAL A 319 -63.55 -33.79 37.80
N LYS A 320 -63.02 -34.99 37.49
CA LYS A 320 -63.66 -36.25 37.88
C LYS A 320 -63.72 -36.41 39.40
N ALA A 321 -62.62 -36.18 40.10
CA ALA A 321 -62.56 -36.31 41.56
C ALA A 321 -63.49 -35.32 42.29
N GLU A 322 -63.68 -34.12 41.75
CA GLU A 322 -64.62 -33.12 42.24
C GLU A 322 -66.07 -33.61 42.11
N VAL A 323 -66.46 -34.08 40.91
CA VAL A 323 -67.79 -34.65 40.64
C VAL A 323 -68.07 -35.93 41.45
N GLU A 324 -67.07 -36.80 41.64
CA GLU A 324 -67.18 -37.97 42.51
C GLU A 324 -67.30 -37.57 44.00
N GLY A 325 -66.64 -36.49 44.42
CA GLY A 325 -66.77 -35.90 45.75
C GLY A 325 -68.19 -35.42 46.05
N GLU A 326 -68.78 -34.63 45.14
CA GLU A 326 -70.19 -34.21 45.24
C GLU A 326 -71.15 -35.41 45.26
N THR A 327 -70.92 -36.40 44.39
CA THR A 327 -71.73 -37.63 44.31
C THR A 327 -71.60 -38.50 45.56
N GLY A 328 -70.44 -38.50 46.22
CA GLY A 328 -70.16 -39.23 47.45
C GLY A 328 -70.91 -38.68 48.66
N GLN A 329 -70.93 -37.35 48.83
CA GLN A 329 -71.63 -36.69 49.94
C GLN A 329 -73.13 -37.00 49.93
N ALA A 330 -73.76 -37.08 48.75
CA ALA A 330 -75.16 -37.45 48.60
C ALA A 330 -75.50 -38.90 49.06
N ARG A 331 -74.51 -39.81 49.13
CA ARG A 331 -74.71 -41.21 49.56
C ARG A 331 -74.34 -41.46 51.02
N ALA A 332 -73.36 -40.73 51.57
CA ALA A 332 -72.94 -40.89 52.96
C ALA A 332 -74.08 -40.58 53.95
N HIS A 333 -74.91 -39.58 53.64
CA HIS A 333 -75.94 -39.07 54.55
C HIS A 333 -77.16 -40.00 54.75
N ALA A 334 -77.27 -41.08 53.96
CA ALA A 334 -78.46 -41.96 53.92
C ALA A 334 -78.28 -43.33 54.59
N LYS A 335 -77.06 -43.69 55.06
CA LYS A 335 -76.75 -45.06 55.54
C LYS A 335 -76.28 -45.14 57.01
N ALA A 336 -76.49 -44.09 57.79
CA ALA A 336 -75.95 -43.94 59.15
C ALA A 336 -76.96 -44.10 60.30
N GLN A 337 -78.20 -44.56 60.04
CA GLN A 337 -79.29 -44.58 61.05
C GLN A 337 -79.97 -45.93 61.33
N VAL A 338 -79.52 -47.05 60.72
CA VAL A 338 -80.27 -48.33 60.79
C VAL A 338 -79.50 -49.49 61.46
N THR A 339 -78.17 -49.44 61.55
CA THR A 339 -77.36 -50.65 61.84
C THR A 339 -76.52 -50.57 63.13
N ALA A 340 -77.16 -50.23 64.26
CA ALA A 340 -76.50 -50.16 65.57
C ALA A 340 -77.34 -50.75 66.73
N ALA A 341 -78.38 -51.55 66.45
CA ALA A 341 -79.37 -51.97 67.43
C ALA A 341 -79.51 -53.50 67.63
N GLU A 342 -78.71 -54.33 66.95
CA GLU A 342 -79.07 -55.74 66.70
C GLU A 342 -78.05 -56.81 67.16
N ARG A 343 -76.95 -56.44 67.84
CA ARG A 343 -75.93 -57.40 68.33
C ARG A 343 -75.40 -57.09 69.73
N ALA A 344 -76.27 -57.18 70.72
CA ALA A 344 -75.93 -57.44 72.11
C ALA A 344 -77.01 -58.37 72.70
N ALA A 345 -76.59 -59.45 73.36
CA ALA A 345 -77.38 -60.68 73.56
C ALA A 345 -77.79 -61.37 72.22
N GLN A 346 -77.79 -62.70 72.10
CA GLN A 346 -77.60 -63.73 73.14
C GLN A 346 -76.29 -64.50 72.94
N ALA A 347 -75.43 -64.46 73.96
CA ALA A 347 -74.70 -65.65 74.39
C ALA A 347 -75.58 -66.40 75.42
N GLU A 348 -75.06 -67.48 76.02
CA GLU A 348 -75.76 -68.37 76.98
C GLU A 348 -76.85 -69.27 76.33
N GLU A 349 -76.98 -70.56 76.69
CA GLU A 349 -76.12 -71.45 77.50
C GLU A 349 -76.42 -72.94 77.14
N ALA A 350 -75.58 -73.87 77.62
CA ALA A 350 -75.63 -75.35 77.52
C ALA A 350 -75.03 -75.94 76.21
N ALA A 351 -73.94 -76.73 76.20
CA ALA A 351 -73.27 -77.57 77.22
C ALA A 351 -74.15 -78.75 77.69
N LEU A 352 -73.71 -80.03 77.75
CA LEU A 352 -72.43 -80.69 77.45
C LEU A 352 -72.71 -82.12 76.92
N GLU A 353 -71.73 -82.73 76.24
CA GLU A 353 -71.15 -84.01 76.70
C GLU A 353 -69.76 -84.29 76.09
N THR A 354 -68.95 -85.12 76.76
CA THR A 354 -67.67 -85.70 76.29
C THR A 354 -66.47 -84.79 75.90
N ALA A 355 -66.20 -83.69 76.62
CA ALA A 355 -65.01 -82.84 76.37
C ALA A 355 -63.81 -82.96 77.36
N LEU A 356 -64.03 -83.38 78.61
CA LEU A 356 -63.06 -83.19 79.72
C LEU A 356 -61.78 -84.07 79.70
N VAL A 357 -61.62 -84.94 78.71
CA VAL A 357 -60.34 -85.66 78.44
C VAL A 357 -59.62 -85.09 77.21
N ALA A 358 -60.34 -84.40 76.32
CA ALA A 358 -59.75 -83.70 75.18
C ALA A 358 -59.11 -82.36 75.62
N GLU A 359 -59.77 -81.61 76.50
CA GLU A 359 -59.36 -80.26 76.88
C GLU A 359 -57.94 -80.20 77.47
N ALA A 360 -57.57 -81.16 78.33
CA ALA A 360 -56.24 -81.21 78.95
C ALA A 360 -55.10 -81.40 77.92
N ARG A 361 -55.35 -82.16 76.84
CA ARG A 361 -54.39 -82.33 75.73
C ARG A 361 -54.47 -81.20 74.70
N ALA A 362 -55.65 -80.61 74.53
CA ALA A 362 -55.85 -79.46 73.66
C ALA A 362 -55.10 -78.22 74.20
N ARG A 363 -55.12 -77.97 75.52
CA ARG A 363 -54.42 -76.83 76.14
C ARG A 363 -52.89 -76.92 75.97
N THR A 364 -52.28 -78.09 76.17
CA THR A 364 -50.82 -78.27 75.96
C THR A 364 -50.45 -78.16 74.48
N ALA A 365 -51.17 -78.88 73.60
CA ALA A 365 -50.91 -78.84 72.17
C ALA A 365 -51.34 -77.51 71.51
N ALA A 366 -52.10 -76.65 72.20
CA ALA A 366 -52.35 -75.27 71.77
C ALA A 366 -51.17 -74.36 72.17
N ALA A 367 -50.69 -74.45 73.42
CA ALA A 367 -49.53 -73.70 73.88
C ALA A 367 -48.27 -73.99 73.05
N GLU A 368 -47.98 -75.27 72.75
CA GLU A 368 -46.84 -75.67 71.92
C GLU A 368 -46.91 -75.11 70.48
N ARG A 369 -48.12 -74.95 69.92
CA ARG A 369 -48.33 -74.34 68.59
C ARG A 369 -48.35 -72.81 68.64
N GLN A 370 -48.83 -72.23 69.74
CA GLN A 370 -48.76 -70.79 70.00
C GLN A 370 -47.29 -70.35 70.05
N GLU A 371 -46.46 -71.02 70.87
CA GLU A 371 -45.01 -70.72 70.91
C GLU A 371 -44.30 -71.02 69.58
N ALA A 372 -44.74 -72.02 68.81
CA ALA A 372 -44.15 -72.30 67.50
C ALA A 372 -44.43 -71.16 66.50
N LEU A 373 -45.68 -70.69 66.43
CA LEU A 373 -46.07 -69.55 65.60
C LEU A 373 -45.38 -68.26 66.06
N GLU A 374 -45.31 -67.99 67.37
CA GLU A 374 -44.60 -66.83 67.91
C GLU A 374 -43.09 -66.87 67.60
N ARG A 375 -42.48 -68.06 67.52
CA ARG A 375 -41.08 -68.24 67.07
C ARG A 375 -40.93 -68.08 65.55
N GLU A 376 -41.90 -68.51 64.74
CA GLU A 376 -41.90 -68.29 63.28
C GLU A 376 -42.13 -66.80 62.93
N ASP A 377 -43.06 -66.12 63.59
CA ASP A 377 -43.31 -64.68 63.42
C ASP A 377 -42.11 -63.84 63.87
N ALA A 378 -41.45 -64.21 64.98
CA ALA A 378 -40.20 -63.58 65.41
C ALA A 378 -39.08 -63.76 64.37
N ALA A 379 -38.85 -64.97 63.87
CA ALA A 379 -37.86 -65.23 62.83
C ALA A 379 -38.19 -64.48 61.51
N ALA A 380 -39.48 -64.38 61.16
CA ALA A 380 -39.93 -63.61 60.01
C ALA A 380 -39.79 -62.08 60.23
N ALA A 381 -39.88 -61.59 61.48
CA ALA A 381 -39.61 -60.20 61.82
C ALA A 381 -38.11 -59.88 61.73
N ASP A 382 -37.25 -60.74 62.27
CA ASP A 382 -35.78 -60.62 62.19
C ASP A 382 -35.28 -60.65 60.74
N LEU A 383 -35.84 -61.52 59.89
CA LEU A 383 -35.51 -61.56 58.46
C LEU A 383 -35.86 -60.24 57.76
N ARG A 384 -37.05 -59.69 58.04
CA ARG A 384 -37.49 -58.38 57.50
C ARG A 384 -36.62 -57.22 58.03
N ALA A 385 -36.20 -57.28 59.29
CA ALA A 385 -35.26 -56.30 59.86
C ALA A 385 -33.87 -56.39 59.19
N ALA A 386 -33.38 -57.60 58.92
CA ALA A 386 -32.11 -57.82 58.20
C ALA A 386 -32.16 -57.34 56.75
N GLU A 387 -33.27 -57.58 56.03
CA GLU A 387 -33.46 -57.04 54.67
C GLU A 387 -33.47 -55.50 54.66
N LEU A 388 -34.19 -54.87 55.60
CA LEU A 388 -34.24 -53.41 55.72
C LEU A 388 -32.87 -52.82 56.09
N ALA A 389 -32.12 -53.48 56.97
CA ALA A 389 -30.75 -53.10 57.30
C ALA A 389 -29.80 -53.23 56.09
N GLY A 390 -29.96 -54.29 55.29
CA GLY A 390 -29.22 -54.49 54.04
C GLY A 390 -29.48 -53.38 53.01
N ARG A 391 -30.75 -53.08 52.72
CA ARG A 391 -31.13 -51.97 51.82
C ARG A 391 -30.61 -50.63 52.34
N ALA A 392 -30.72 -50.38 53.65
CA ALA A 392 -30.17 -49.18 54.28
C ALA A 392 -28.62 -49.13 54.30
N ALA A 393 -27.91 -50.23 54.03
CA ALA A 393 -26.47 -50.24 53.82
C ALA A 393 -26.10 -50.00 52.33
N GLU A 394 -26.90 -50.53 51.40
CA GLU A 394 -26.74 -50.27 49.96
C GLU A 394 -26.98 -48.80 49.61
N GLU A 395 -28.06 -48.18 50.11
CA GLU A 395 -28.33 -46.76 49.85
C GLU A 395 -27.25 -45.85 50.44
N ARG A 396 -26.65 -46.20 51.59
CA ARG A 396 -25.49 -45.48 52.13
C ARG A 396 -24.27 -45.60 51.23
N ARG A 397 -23.98 -46.78 50.68
CA ARG A 397 -22.88 -46.95 49.71
C ARG A 397 -23.10 -46.15 48.43
N LYS A 398 -24.34 -46.09 47.92
CA LYS A 398 -24.70 -45.28 46.75
C LYS A 398 -24.52 -43.79 47.01
N ALA A 399 -24.91 -43.31 48.20
CA ALA A 399 -24.65 -41.93 48.62
C ALA A 399 -23.13 -41.65 48.74
N GLU A 400 -22.39 -42.49 49.45
CA GLU A 400 -20.93 -42.38 49.57
C GLU A 400 -20.19 -42.43 48.22
N GLU A 401 -20.76 -43.08 47.20
CA GLU A 401 -20.21 -43.13 45.84
C GLU A 401 -20.58 -41.87 45.02
N ALA A 402 -21.83 -41.40 45.12
CA ALA A 402 -22.27 -40.13 44.54
C ALA A 402 -21.51 -38.92 45.10
N ASP A 403 -21.31 -38.85 46.42
CA ASP A 403 -20.55 -37.79 47.10
C ASP A 403 -19.08 -37.77 46.62
N ARG A 404 -18.48 -38.95 46.38
CA ARG A 404 -17.12 -39.06 45.83
C ARG A 404 -17.03 -38.65 44.36
N ILE A 405 -18.08 -38.88 43.56
CA ILE A 405 -18.15 -38.41 42.17
C ILE A 405 -18.28 -36.88 42.16
N ALA A 406 -19.21 -36.31 42.93
CA ALA A 406 -19.42 -34.86 43.03
C ALA A 406 -18.13 -34.13 43.48
N ALA A 407 -17.46 -34.62 44.52
CA ALA A 407 -16.19 -34.04 44.99
C ALA A 407 -15.07 -34.10 43.93
N ALA A 408 -15.05 -35.13 43.08
CA ALA A 408 -14.09 -35.24 41.97
C ALA A 408 -14.44 -34.30 40.80
N GLU A 409 -15.73 -34.11 40.50
CA GLU A 409 -16.20 -33.15 39.50
C GLU A 409 -15.90 -31.70 39.93
N ASP A 410 -16.21 -31.32 41.17
CA ASP A 410 -15.89 -29.99 41.74
C ASP A 410 -14.38 -29.70 41.67
N GLN A 411 -13.54 -30.66 42.07
CA GLN A 411 -12.08 -30.51 42.04
C GLN A 411 -11.52 -30.43 40.61
N ALA A 412 -12.16 -31.10 39.64
CA ALA A 412 -11.83 -30.96 38.22
C ALA A 412 -12.23 -29.58 37.67
N VAL A 413 -13.38 -29.04 38.06
CA VAL A 413 -13.84 -27.70 37.70
C VAL A 413 -12.96 -26.60 38.32
N GLU A 414 -12.56 -26.73 39.58
CA GLU A 414 -11.59 -25.82 40.21
C GLU A 414 -10.24 -25.85 39.46
N THR A 415 -9.72 -27.04 39.16
CA THR A 415 -8.47 -27.19 38.41
C THR A 415 -8.57 -26.59 37.01
N ALA A 416 -9.68 -26.79 36.30
CA ALA A 416 -9.91 -26.24 34.95
C ALA A 416 -10.07 -24.71 34.96
N THR A 417 -10.78 -24.14 35.94
CA THR A 417 -10.95 -22.69 36.07
C THR A 417 -9.64 -21.99 36.46
N VAL A 418 -8.82 -22.60 37.35
CA VAL A 418 -7.46 -22.11 37.65
C VAL A 418 -6.53 -22.22 36.44
N ALA A 419 -6.65 -23.26 35.61
CA ALA A 419 -5.90 -23.38 34.36
C ALA A 419 -6.29 -22.29 33.34
N ALA A 420 -7.59 -22.06 33.15
CA ALA A 420 -8.11 -21.03 32.26
C ALA A 420 -7.72 -19.61 32.71
N ALA A 421 -7.76 -19.33 34.02
CA ALA A 421 -7.31 -18.05 34.58
C ALA A 421 -5.81 -17.80 34.39
N ARG A 422 -4.98 -18.86 34.40
CA ARG A 422 -3.54 -18.76 34.08
C ARG A 422 -3.30 -18.54 32.59
N GLN A 423 -4.11 -19.13 31.72
CA GLN A 423 -4.03 -18.92 30.26
C GLN A 423 -4.40 -17.48 29.90
N SER A 424 -5.52 -16.95 30.41
CA SER A 424 -5.95 -15.57 30.14
C SER A 424 -4.99 -14.53 30.72
N ALA A 425 -4.39 -14.78 31.89
CA ALA A 425 -3.30 -13.95 32.41
C ALA A 425 -2.08 -13.97 31.47
N ALA A 426 -1.61 -15.15 31.05
CA ALA A 426 -0.47 -15.27 30.14
C ALA A 426 -0.75 -14.74 28.71
N GLU A 427 -2.01 -14.57 28.32
CA GLU A 427 -2.42 -13.87 27.09
C GLU A 427 -2.45 -12.35 27.29
N ALA A 428 -2.98 -11.88 28.42
CA ALA A 428 -2.93 -10.46 28.79
C ALA A 428 -1.50 -9.94 28.92
N ASP A 429 -0.59 -10.71 29.53
CA ASP A 429 0.83 -10.38 29.66
C ASP A 429 1.53 -10.31 28.28
N ARG A 430 1.19 -11.21 27.36
CA ARG A 430 1.72 -11.19 25.98
C ARG A 430 1.21 -9.97 25.21
N LEU A 431 -0.09 -9.68 25.29
CA LEU A 431 -0.67 -8.47 24.69
C LEU A 431 -0.08 -7.20 25.31
N ALA A 432 0.20 -7.18 26.61
CA ALA A 432 0.87 -6.06 27.26
C ALA A 432 2.29 -5.85 26.70
N ALA A 433 3.09 -6.92 26.60
CA ALA A 433 4.44 -6.87 26.03
C ALA A 433 4.45 -6.43 24.55
N GLU A 434 3.52 -6.93 23.73
CA GLU A 434 3.34 -6.51 22.33
C GLU A 434 2.99 -5.02 22.23
N ASN A 435 2.10 -4.53 23.10
CA ASN A 435 1.75 -3.10 23.18
C ASN A 435 2.93 -2.24 23.65
N GLU A 436 3.78 -2.72 24.58
CA GLU A 436 4.99 -1.99 24.98
C GLU A 436 6.03 -1.91 23.85
N VAL A 437 6.22 -2.99 23.08
CA VAL A 437 7.09 -2.99 21.89
C VAL A 437 6.56 -2.02 20.84
N ALA A 438 5.27 -2.09 20.50
CA ALA A 438 4.64 -1.17 19.56
C ALA A 438 4.73 0.30 20.03
N ALA A 439 4.56 0.57 21.33
CA ALA A 439 4.73 1.90 21.91
C ALA A 439 6.21 2.36 21.86
N ALA A 440 7.18 1.47 22.04
CA ALA A 440 8.60 1.77 21.91
C ALA A 440 8.99 2.10 20.45
N GLU A 441 8.46 1.36 19.48
CA GLU A 441 8.65 1.63 18.05
C GLU A 441 7.98 2.95 17.63
N ALA A 442 6.75 3.22 18.06
CA ALA A 442 6.07 4.49 17.83
C ALA A 442 6.86 5.68 18.41
N ARG A 443 7.45 5.53 19.61
CA ARG A 443 8.36 6.53 20.21
C ARG A 443 9.63 6.74 19.38
N ARG A 444 10.23 5.68 18.84
CA ARG A 444 11.40 5.75 17.94
C ARG A 444 11.07 6.47 16.64
N ALA A 445 9.99 6.08 15.95
CA ALA A 445 9.53 6.75 14.74
C ALA A 445 9.20 8.24 14.98
N ALA A 446 8.52 8.56 16.09
CA ALA A 446 8.24 9.95 16.48
C ALA A 446 9.48 10.75 16.89
N ALA A 447 10.61 10.10 17.24
CA ALA A 447 11.89 10.76 17.46
C ALA A 447 12.64 10.97 16.13
N GLU A 448 12.63 10.00 15.22
CA GLU A 448 13.21 10.12 13.88
C GLU A 448 12.52 11.21 13.05
N ILE A 449 11.18 11.27 13.05
CA ILE A 449 10.40 12.34 12.39
C ILE A 449 10.80 13.71 12.94
N ARG A 450 10.95 13.85 14.26
CA ARG A 450 11.39 15.12 14.88
C ARG A 450 12.83 15.49 14.51
N ARG A 451 13.74 14.51 14.43
CA ARG A 451 15.10 14.73 13.94
C ARG A 451 15.10 15.19 12.47
N LEU A 452 14.38 14.51 11.60
CA LEU A 452 14.30 14.87 10.17
C LEU A 452 13.69 16.27 9.98
N ALA A 453 12.65 16.63 10.74
CA ALA A 453 12.07 17.97 10.71
C ALA A 453 13.05 19.05 11.22
N ALA A 454 13.87 18.76 12.23
CA ALA A 454 14.92 19.67 12.69
C ALA A 454 16.02 19.87 11.62
N GLN A 455 16.43 18.80 10.94
CA GLN A 455 17.39 18.87 9.83
C GLN A 455 16.83 19.65 8.63
N GLU A 456 15.53 19.52 8.31
CA GLU A 456 14.87 20.30 7.25
C GLU A 456 14.79 21.80 7.59
N VAL A 457 14.65 22.17 8.87
CA VAL A 457 14.75 23.57 9.33
C VAL A 457 16.18 24.08 9.22
N GLU A 458 17.18 23.33 9.69
CA GLU A 458 18.60 23.70 9.60
C GLU A 458 19.08 23.88 8.14
N GLU A 459 18.72 22.95 7.25
CA GLU A 459 18.97 23.07 5.82
C GLU A 459 18.31 24.34 5.24
N ARG A 460 17.04 24.61 5.60
CA ARG A 460 16.31 25.80 5.14
C ARG A 460 16.93 27.11 5.64
N GLU A 461 17.37 27.17 6.88
CA GLU A 461 18.07 28.36 7.43
C GLU A 461 19.42 28.58 6.74
N SER A 462 20.18 27.51 6.47
CA SER A 462 21.44 27.60 5.70
C SER A 462 21.21 28.11 4.27
N LEU A 463 20.14 27.65 3.61
CA LEU A 463 19.75 28.11 2.26
C LEU A 463 19.37 29.60 2.27
N LEU A 464 18.58 30.05 3.26
CA LEU A 464 18.23 31.46 3.42
C LEU A 464 19.48 32.33 3.67
N ALA A 465 20.38 31.90 4.55
CA ALA A 465 21.64 32.60 4.80
C ALA A 465 22.50 32.71 3.52
N SER A 466 22.59 31.64 2.72
CA SER A 466 23.29 31.66 1.44
C SER A 466 22.65 32.62 0.42
N ALA A 467 21.32 32.74 0.44
CA ALA A 467 20.58 33.64 -0.44
C ALA A 467 20.76 35.12 -0.06
N GLU A 468 20.82 35.46 1.23
CA GLU A 468 21.17 36.82 1.68
C GLU A 468 22.62 37.19 1.32
N LEU A 469 23.59 36.27 1.52
CA LEU A 469 24.98 36.49 1.09
C LEU A 469 25.08 36.73 -0.43
N ALA A 470 24.33 35.97 -1.23
CA ALA A 470 24.27 36.16 -2.69
C ALA A 470 23.67 37.53 -3.08
N LYS A 471 22.65 38.02 -2.36
CA LYS A 471 22.09 39.37 -2.58
C LYS A 471 23.10 40.47 -2.23
N VAL A 472 23.84 40.35 -1.13
CA VAL A 472 24.86 41.32 -0.74
C VAL A 472 25.97 41.39 -1.80
N ALA A 473 26.48 40.23 -2.25
CA ALA A 473 27.46 40.16 -3.31
C ALA A 473 26.95 40.76 -4.65
N ALA A 474 25.68 40.52 -5.00
CA ALA A 474 25.06 41.12 -6.19
C ALA A 474 24.90 42.65 -6.07
N ALA A 475 24.54 43.16 -4.88
CA ALA A 475 24.44 44.59 -4.62
C ALA A 475 25.81 45.29 -4.65
N GLU A 476 26.86 44.66 -4.12
CA GLU A 476 28.23 45.18 -4.19
C GLU A 476 28.75 45.18 -5.64
N ALA A 477 28.53 44.11 -6.40
CA ALA A 477 28.86 44.07 -7.82
C ALA A 477 28.13 45.16 -8.63
N GLN A 478 26.87 45.46 -8.30
CA GLN A 478 26.14 46.59 -8.87
C GLN A 478 26.73 47.94 -8.46
N ARG A 479 27.19 48.11 -7.21
CA ARG A 479 27.86 49.33 -6.74
C ARG A 479 29.16 49.57 -7.49
N VAL A 480 30.03 48.56 -7.59
CA VAL A 480 31.30 48.63 -8.33
C VAL A 480 31.06 48.93 -9.82
N ALA A 481 30.05 48.31 -10.44
CA ALA A 481 29.66 48.63 -11.81
C ALA A 481 29.13 50.07 -11.98
N ALA A 482 28.44 50.63 -10.98
CA ALA A 482 27.99 52.02 -11.00
C ALA A 482 29.15 53.02 -10.79
N GLU A 483 30.05 52.73 -9.85
CA GLU A 483 31.30 53.47 -9.60
C GLU A 483 32.17 53.51 -10.87
N THR A 484 32.28 52.38 -11.57
CA THR A 484 33.04 52.26 -12.83
C THR A 484 32.43 53.11 -13.95
N ARG A 485 31.10 53.11 -14.08
CA ARG A 485 30.38 53.98 -15.04
C ARG A 485 30.53 55.46 -14.72
N LEU A 486 30.51 55.83 -13.43
CA LEU A 486 30.72 57.21 -12.99
C LEU A 486 32.15 57.68 -13.31
N ALA A 487 33.16 56.86 -13.03
CA ALA A 487 34.55 57.15 -13.38
C ALA A 487 34.74 57.32 -14.90
N ALA A 488 34.15 56.44 -15.73
CA ALA A 488 34.17 56.58 -17.18
C ALA A 488 33.48 57.88 -17.66
N ALA A 489 32.33 58.25 -17.08
CA ALA A 489 31.63 59.48 -17.40
C ALA A 489 32.41 60.74 -16.97
N GLU A 490 33.15 60.69 -15.86
CA GLU A 490 34.06 61.77 -15.47
C GLU A 490 35.25 61.92 -16.42
N ILE A 491 35.84 60.82 -16.89
CA ILE A 491 36.91 60.85 -17.89
C ILE A 491 36.40 61.45 -19.19
N GLU A 492 35.25 61.02 -19.70
CA GLU A 492 34.65 61.57 -20.92
C GLU A 492 34.36 63.08 -20.78
N ARG A 493 33.84 63.53 -19.61
CA ARG A 493 33.63 64.96 -19.35
C ARG A 493 34.95 65.75 -19.37
N ARG A 494 36.00 65.25 -18.71
CA ARG A 494 37.33 65.90 -18.70
C ARG A 494 37.95 65.95 -20.10
N ALA A 495 37.77 64.91 -20.90
CA ALA A 495 38.22 64.88 -22.29
C ALA A 495 37.50 65.96 -23.12
N VAL A 496 36.16 66.07 -23.04
CA VAL A 496 35.40 67.12 -23.73
C VAL A 496 35.82 68.52 -23.26
N GLU A 497 35.98 68.74 -21.95
CA GLU A 497 36.49 70.00 -21.40
C GLU A 497 37.89 70.36 -21.95
N ALA A 498 38.75 69.37 -22.23
CA ALA A 498 40.07 69.58 -22.81
C ALA A 498 40.00 69.86 -24.33
N GLU A 499 39.14 69.15 -25.07
CA GLU A 499 38.90 69.37 -26.50
C GLU A 499 38.35 70.78 -26.80
N ASP A 500 37.49 71.31 -25.91
CA ASP A 500 36.99 72.69 -25.97
C ASP A 500 38.09 73.72 -25.70
N ARG A 501 38.91 73.53 -24.65
CA ARG A 501 40.06 74.41 -24.36
C ARG A 501 41.06 74.44 -25.51
N ALA A 502 41.27 73.29 -26.17
CA ALA A 502 42.12 73.14 -27.36
C ALA A 502 41.45 73.61 -28.67
N LYS A 503 40.17 74.03 -28.64
CA LYS A 503 39.39 74.51 -29.80
C LYS A 503 39.37 73.54 -30.99
N LEU A 504 39.32 72.23 -30.72
CA LEU A 504 39.41 71.22 -31.78
C LEU A 504 38.19 71.22 -32.71
N THR A 505 38.46 70.97 -34.00
CA THR A 505 37.44 70.83 -35.04
C THR A 505 36.56 69.58 -34.83
N PRO A 506 35.33 69.53 -35.36
CA PRO A 506 34.45 68.37 -35.21
C PRO A 506 35.07 67.02 -35.62
N ARG A 507 35.89 66.98 -36.68
CA ARG A 507 36.59 65.74 -37.09
C ARG A 507 37.65 65.32 -36.08
N GLN A 508 38.43 66.26 -35.53
CA GLN A 508 39.44 65.96 -34.51
C GLN A 508 38.82 65.45 -33.19
N ARG A 509 37.62 65.95 -32.84
CA ARG A 509 36.81 65.42 -31.72
C ARG A 509 36.30 64.01 -32.00
N ALA A 510 35.78 63.76 -33.21
CA ALA A 510 35.34 62.44 -33.64
C ALA A 510 36.46 61.40 -33.54
N VAL A 511 37.65 61.72 -34.04
CA VAL A 511 38.85 60.86 -33.95
C VAL A 511 39.24 60.59 -32.49
N ARG A 512 39.22 61.60 -31.63
CA ARG A 512 39.52 61.44 -30.19
C ARG A 512 38.48 60.58 -29.46
N LYS A 513 37.20 60.73 -29.78
CA LYS A 513 36.12 59.87 -29.28
C LYS A 513 36.31 58.42 -29.74
N VAL A 514 36.64 58.18 -31.01
CA VAL A 514 36.95 56.84 -31.53
C VAL A 514 38.21 56.25 -30.87
N ALA A 515 39.26 57.05 -30.61
CA ALA A 515 40.43 56.60 -29.86
C ALA A 515 40.07 56.18 -28.41
N ARG A 516 39.16 56.91 -27.74
CA ARG A 516 38.60 56.49 -26.44
C ARG A 516 37.79 55.20 -26.55
N MET A 517 36.98 55.03 -27.60
CA MET A 517 36.27 53.76 -27.86
C MET A 517 37.23 52.57 -28.05
N VAL A 518 38.36 52.77 -28.75
CA VAL A 518 39.38 51.72 -28.94
C VAL A 518 40.00 51.31 -27.60
N LEU A 519 40.36 52.27 -26.74
CA LEU A 519 40.89 51.99 -25.41
C LEU A 519 39.87 51.25 -24.51
N VAL A 520 38.60 51.68 -24.51
CA VAL A 520 37.57 51.17 -23.59
C VAL A 520 36.91 49.87 -24.06
N HIS A 521 36.67 49.71 -25.36
CA HIS A 521 35.90 48.57 -25.90
C HIS A 521 36.74 47.54 -26.67
N ALA A 522 37.95 47.90 -27.09
CA ALA A 522 38.84 47.03 -27.85
C ALA A 522 40.22 46.83 -27.19
N GLY A 523 40.38 47.26 -25.93
CA GLY A 523 41.60 47.05 -25.14
C GLY A 523 42.84 47.77 -25.67
N GLY A 524 42.67 48.76 -26.55
CA GLY A 524 43.76 49.45 -27.24
C GLY A 524 44.07 48.95 -28.65
N ASP A 525 43.44 47.85 -29.11
CA ASP A 525 43.55 47.37 -30.50
C ASP A 525 42.53 48.10 -31.40
N PRO A 526 42.97 48.94 -32.37
CA PRO A 526 42.05 49.64 -33.26
C PRO A 526 41.29 48.71 -34.21
N ASP A 527 41.87 47.57 -34.59
CA ASP A 527 41.27 46.66 -35.56
C ASP A 527 40.16 45.80 -34.95
N ALA A 528 40.27 45.50 -33.65
CA ALA A 528 39.22 44.84 -32.87
C ALA A 528 37.96 45.70 -32.64
N LEU A 529 38.01 47.02 -32.86
CA LEU A 529 36.82 47.89 -32.81
C LEU A 529 36.02 47.79 -34.13
N PRO A 530 34.76 47.30 -34.14
CA PRO A 530 34.00 47.13 -35.38
C PRO A 530 33.56 48.46 -35.98
N LEU A 531 33.67 48.61 -37.30
CA LEU A 531 33.22 49.82 -38.02
C LEU A 531 31.75 50.17 -37.71
N ALA A 532 30.87 49.17 -37.60
CA ALA A 532 29.46 49.37 -37.25
C ALA A 532 29.23 49.94 -35.83
N ALA A 533 30.20 49.82 -34.91
CA ALA A 533 30.14 50.50 -33.62
C ALA A 533 30.47 52.00 -33.78
N ILE A 534 31.53 52.32 -34.53
CA ILE A 534 31.94 53.69 -34.86
C ILE A 534 30.84 54.42 -35.64
N GLN A 535 30.20 53.75 -36.62
CA GLN A 535 29.09 54.33 -37.39
C GLN A 535 27.91 54.77 -36.52
N ARG A 536 27.56 53.99 -35.49
CA ARG A 536 26.49 54.35 -34.55
C ARG A 536 26.92 55.47 -33.61
N GLU A 537 28.10 55.34 -33.00
CA GLU A 537 28.57 56.27 -31.95
C GLU A 537 29.02 57.65 -32.50
N MET A 538 29.26 57.73 -33.82
CA MET A 538 29.58 58.97 -34.54
C MET A 538 28.50 59.40 -35.54
N GLU A 539 27.35 58.72 -35.57
CA GLU A 539 26.21 58.99 -36.48
C GLU A 539 26.58 59.05 -37.98
N VAL A 540 27.66 58.37 -38.40
CA VAL A 540 28.14 58.37 -39.81
C VAL A 540 27.54 57.22 -40.62
N SER A 541 26.78 57.58 -41.66
CA SER A 541 26.15 56.63 -42.59
C SER A 541 27.14 55.84 -43.45
N SER A 542 28.34 56.38 -43.69
CA SER A 542 29.37 55.74 -44.52
C SER A 542 30.33 54.86 -43.69
N PRO A 543 30.51 53.57 -44.04
CA PRO A 543 31.51 52.72 -43.41
C PRO A 543 32.95 53.13 -43.77
N ALA A 544 33.16 53.82 -44.90
CA ALA A 544 34.46 54.37 -45.27
C ALA A 544 34.89 55.47 -44.31
N THR A 545 33.99 56.40 -43.96
CA THR A 545 34.26 57.47 -42.99
C THR A 545 34.50 56.93 -41.58
N ALA A 546 33.81 55.86 -41.18
CA ALA A 546 34.12 55.14 -39.94
C ALA A 546 35.52 54.48 -39.98
N SER A 547 35.94 53.97 -41.15
CA SER A 547 37.29 53.41 -41.34
C SER A 547 38.38 54.49 -41.30
N GLU A 548 38.14 55.66 -41.90
CA GLU A 548 39.02 56.83 -41.80
C GLU A 548 39.22 57.24 -40.33
N TYR A 549 38.12 57.42 -39.57
CA TYR A 549 38.21 57.78 -38.15
C TYR A 549 38.94 56.72 -37.32
N ARG A 550 38.82 55.43 -37.66
CA ARG A 550 39.54 54.33 -37.00
C ARG A 550 41.04 54.38 -37.28
N GLN A 551 41.44 54.73 -38.51
CA GLN A 551 42.85 54.89 -38.90
C GLN A 551 43.47 56.14 -38.27
N GLU A 552 42.79 57.29 -38.31
CA GLU A 552 43.22 58.51 -37.62
C GLU A 552 43.31 58.30 -36.10
N ALA A 553 42.40 57.52 -35.50
CA ALA A 553 42.44 57.16 -34.07
C ALA A 553 43.60 56.21 -33.74
N ALA A 554 43.90 55.24 -34.61
CA ALA A 554 45.04 54.33 -34.45
C ALA A 554 46.37 55.11 -34.46
N GLN A 555 46.53 56.04 -35.40
CA GLN A 555 47.70 56.93 -35.44
C GLN A 555 47.78 57.81 -34.18
N LEU A 556 46.67 58.43 -33.77
CA LEU A 556 46.63 59.29 -32.59
C LEU A 556 47.01 58.53 -31.29
N LEU A 557 46.62 57.27 -31.16
CA LEU A 557 47.04 56.40 -30.05
C LEU A 557 48.54 56.04 -30.13
N ALA A 558 49.07 55.77 -31.33
CA ALA A 558 50.50 55.54 -31.54
C ALA A 558 51.36 56.80 -31.28
N GLU A 559 50.81 57.99 -31.47
CA GLU A 559 51.39 59.28 -31.09
C GLU A 559 51.32 59.57 -29.57
N GLY A 560 50.79 58.63 -28.77
CA GLY A 560 50.79 58.70 -27.31
C GLY A 560 49.61 59.44 -26.68
N TYR A 561 48.48 59.57 -27.39
CA TYR A 561 47.26 60.18 -26.84
C TYR A 561 46.76 59.43 -25.59
N GLN A 562 46.63 60.18 -24.50
CA GLN A 562 45.97 59.77 -23.27
C GLN A 562 44.77 60.72 -23.03
N PRO A 563 43.56 60.20 -22.75
CA PRO A 563 42.33 60.98 -22.62
C PRO A 563 42.14 61.69 -21.27
#